data_AF-A0A7X6XPU6-F1
#
_entry.id   AF-A0A7X6XPU6-F1
#
_cell.length_a   1.000
_cell.length_b   1.000
_cell.length_c   1.000
_cell.angle_alpha   90.00
_cell.angle_beta   90.00
_cell.angle_gamma   90.00
#
_symmetry.space_group_name_H-M   'P 1'
#
loop_
_entity.id
_entity.type
_entity.pdbx_description
1 polymer ?
#
loop_
_entity_poly.entity_id
_entity_poly.type
_entity_poly.pdbx_seq_one_letter_code
_entity_poly.pdbx_strand_id
1 'polypeptide(L)'
;GAAELQAALRRLVTDLQHPPLEPQGWSAHLARRAGDYIRRHYHRRLTLEELARETDLSPTYFCALFKREWGIGFRRFLQEVRLAEARRLLSEPGHTVEAVANAVGFEDVHYFTRVFRRVVGVPPGEYRRRRQQEAYREPEE
;
A
#
# COMPACT_ATOMS: atom_id res chain seq x y z
N GLY A 1 -10.82 19.78 -41.48
CA GLY A 1 -12.11 19.07 -41.62
C GLY A 1 -12.67 18.64 -40.27
N ALA A 2 -13.94 18.25 -40.17
CA ALA A 2 -14.58 17.88 -38.91
C ALA A 2 -13.79 16.83 -38.09
N ALA A 3 -13.13 15.89 -38.78
CA ALA A 3 -12.26 14.89 -38.16
C ALA A 3 -10.99 15.48 -37.50
N GLU A 4 -10.39 16.52 -38.08
CA GLU A 4 -9.22 17.21 -37.51
C GLU A 4 -9.62 18.03 -36.28
N LEU A 5 -10.80 18.67 -36.33
CA LEU A 5 -11.34 19.41 -35.19
C LEU A 5 -11.66 18.45 -34.03
N GLN A 6 -12.21 17.26 -34.33
CA GLN A 6 -12.54 16.24 -33.34
C GLN A 6 -11.28 15.58 -32.74
N ALA A 7 -10.23 15.41 -33.54
CA ALA A 7 -8.92 14.96 -33.07
C ALA A 7 -8.22 16.00 -32.20
N ALA A 8 -8.28 17.28 -32.59
CA ALA A 8 -7.76 18.40 -31.80
C ALA A 8 -8.52 18.56 -30.47
N LEU A 9 -9.84 18.41 -30.48
CA LEU A 9 -10.67 18.44 -29.28
C LEU A 9 -10.34 17.26 -28.36
N ARG A 10 -10.15 16.05 -28.90
CA ARG A 10 -9.67 14.91 -28.11
C ARG A 10 -8.32 15.17 -27.47
N ARG A 11 -7.37 15.77 -28.21
CA ARG A 11 -6.05 16.14 -27.65
C ARG A 11 -6.18 17.17 -26.53
N LEU A 12 -6.93 18.25 -26.75
CA LEU A 12 -7.19 19.27 -25.74
C LEU A 12 -7.91 18.72 -24.50
N VAL A 13 -8.90 17.85 -24.67
CA VAL A 13 -9.59 17.20 -23.54
C VAL A 13 -8.66 16.24 -22.79
N THR A 14 -7.74 15.56 -23.49
CA THR A 14 -6.70 14.73 -22.87
C THR A 14 -5.69 15.59 -22.12
N ASP A 15 -5.27 16.72 -22.71
CA ASP A 15 -4.35 17.69 -22.12
C ASP A 15 -4.97 18.43 -20.93
N LEU A 16 -6.29 18.55 -20.84
CA LEU A 16 -7.01 19.11 -19.69
C LEU A 16 -7.27 18.08 -18.57
N GLN A 17 -6.99 16.80 -18.80
CA GLN A 17 -6.99 15.75 -17.77
C GLN A 17 -5.59 15.48 -17.18
N HIS A 18 -4.57 16.17 -17.67
CA HIS A 18 -3.20 16.12 -17.17
C HIS A 18 -2.75 17.54 -16.76
N PRO A 19 -2.26 17.76 -15.53
CA PRO A 19 -1.77 19.08 -15.14
C PRO A 19 -0.65 19.54 -16.09
N PRO A 20 -0.55 20.86 -16.37
CA PRO A 20 0.43 21.41 -17.30
C PRO A 20 1.85 21.08 -16.83
N LEU A 21 2.69 20.61 -17.78
CA LEU A 21 4.14 20.37 -17.67
C LEU A 21 4.65 20.32 -16.23
N GLU A 22 4.52 19.16 -15.60
CA GLU A 22 4.97 19.00 -14.24
C GLU A 22 6.46 19.33 -14.10
N PRO A 23 6.86 20.09 -13.07
CA PRO A 23 8.26 20.24 -12.71
C PRO A 23 8.89 18.86 -12.57
N GLN A 24 10.12 18.69 -13.07
CA GLN A 24 10.84 17.43 -13.01
C GLN A 24 10.85 16.90 -11.56
N GLY A 25 10.30 15.70 -11.35
CA GLY A 25 10.23 15.05 -10.03
C GLY A 25 9.00 15.37 -9.18
N TRP A 26 8.05 16.21 -9.64
CA TRP A 26 6.81 16.50 -8.88
C TRP A 26 5.96 15.25 -8.66
N SER A 27 5.67 14.51 -9.73
CA SER A 27 4.98 13.23 -9.67
C SER A 27 5.61 12.24 -8.67
N ALA A 28 6.93 12.08 -8.73
CA ALA A 28 7.66 11.19 -7.82
C ALA A 28 7.56 11.67 -6.36
N HIS A 29 7.64 12.99 -6.13
CA HIS A 29 7.46 13.58 -4.81
C HIS A 29 6.06 13.32 -4.24
N LEU A 30 5.00 13.53 -5.02
CA LEU A 30 3.62 13.28 -4.59
C LEU A 30 3.35 11.79 -4.32
N ALA A 31 3.84 10.90 -5.18
CA ALA A 31 3.74 9.46 -4.95
C ALA A 31 4.50 9.04 -3.69
N ARG A 32 5.67 9.63 -3.42
CA ARG A 32 6.43 9.40 -2.18
C ARG A 32 5.64 9.89 -0.96
N ARG A 33 5.10 11.11 -1.01
CA ARG A 33 4.25 11.67 0.06
C ARG A 33 3.08 10.75 0.39
N ALA A 34 2.39 10.22 -0.63
CA ALA A 34 1.33 9.24 -0.44
C ALA A 34 1.83 7.93 0.19
N GLY A 35 2.99 7.42 -0.25
CA GLY A 35 3.61 6.23 0.33
C GLY A 35 3.95 6.42 1.82
N ASP A 36 4.50 7.57 2.17
CA ASP A 36 4.82 7.94 3.56
C ASP A 36 3.56 8.07 4.41
N TYR A 37 2.50 8.66 3.86
CA TYR A 37 1.20 8.72 4.52
C TYR A 37 0.65 7.32 4.81
N ILE A 38 0.69 6.41 3.82
CA ILE A 38 0.27 5.03 3.98
C ILE A 38 1.09 4.34 5.09
N ARG A 39 2.42 4.53 5.12
CA ARG A 39 3.30 3.96 6.15
C ARG A 39 3.02 4.49 7.55
N ARG A 40 2.54 5.73 7.70
CA ARG A 40 2.17 6.29 9.01
C ARG A 40 0.78 5.84 9.48
N HIS A 41 -0.12 5.52 8.55
CA HIS A 41 -1.52 5.28 8.84
C HIS A 41 -2.03 3.88 8.45
N TYR A 42 -1.14 2.92 8.17
CA TYR A 42 -1.54 1.58 7.70
C TYR A 42 -2.45 0.84 8.68
N HIS A 43 -2.34 1.12 9.98
CA HIS A 43 -3.07 0.46 11.07
C HIS A 43 -4.58 0.72 11.05
N ARG A 44 -5.03 1.71 10.28
CA ARG A 44 -6.46 2.02 10.11
C ARG A 44 -6.90 1.86 8.67
N ARG A 45 -8.21 1.93 8.46
CA ARG A 45 -8.79 2.00 7.12
C ARG A 45 -8.34 3.29 6.42
N LEU A 46 -7.73 3.13 5.25
CA LEU A 46 -7.38 4.22 4.34
C LEU A 46 -8.24 4.13 3.08
N THR A 47 -8.82 5.26 2.68
CA THR A 47 -9.63 5.33 1.45
C THR A 47 -8.88 6.00 0.31
N LEU A 48 -9.40 5.80 -0.90
CA LEU A 48 -8.84 6.45 -2.09
C LEU A 48 -8.99 7.97 -1.99
N GLU A 49 -10.15 8.43 -1.55
CA GLU A 49 -10.51 9.85 -1.41
C GLU A 49 -9.60 10.55 -0.39
N GLU A 50 -9.19 9.84 0.66
CA GLU A 50 -8.26 10.35 1.65
C GLU A 50 -6.85 10.54 1.07
N LEU A 51 -6.34 9.55 0.35
CA LEU A 51 -5.00 9.65 -0.27
C LEU A 51 -4.96 10.66 -1.43
N ALA A 52 -6.06 10.78 -2.15
CA ALA A 52 -6.25 11.80 -3.17
C ALA A 52 -6.23 13.20 -2.55
N ARG A 53 -6.95 13.41 -1.43
CA ARG A 53 -6.89 14.66 -0.66
C ARG A 53 -5.51 14.95 -0.09
N GLU A 54 -4.80 13.94 0.43
CA GLU A 54 -3.44 14.10 0.94
C GLU A 54 -2.45 14.56 -0.13
N THR A 55 -2.73 14.29 -1.41
CA THR A 55 -1.85 14.67 -2.53
C THR A 55 -2.37 15.84 -3.35
N ASP A 56 -3.51 16.44 -2.96
CA ASP A 56 -4.22 17.47 -3.71
C ASP A 56 -4.58 17.03 -5.14
N LEU A 57 -4.87 15.74 -5.33
CA LEU A 57 -5.19 15.13 -6.62
C LEU A 57 -6.63 14.65 -6.68
N SER A 58 -7.15 14.47 -7.91
CA SER A 58 -8.36 13.68 -8.10
C SER A 58 -8.11 12.19 -7.82
N PRO A 59 -9.10 11.43 -7.33
CA PRO A 59 -8.99 9.98 -7.10
C PRO A 59 -8.43 9.19 -8.29
N THR A 60 -8.89 9.53 -9.50
CA THR A 60 -8.46 8.88 -10.74
C THR A 60 -7.00 9.18 -11.04
N TYR A 61 -6.59 10.45 -10.94
CA TYR A 61 -5.21 10.85 -11.20
C TYR A 61 -4.26 10.26 -10.16
N PHE A 62 -4.63 10.29 -8.88
CA PHE A 62 -3.88 9.64 -7.81
C PHE A 62 -3.62 8.15 -8.11
N CYS A 63 -4.63 7.39 -8.51
CA CYS A 63 -4.46 5.97 -8.83
C CYS A 63 -3.45 5.75 -9.96
N ALA A 64 -3.55 6.54 -11.03
CA ALA A 64 -2.65 6.47 -12.18
C ALA A 64 -1.22 6.85 -11.78
N LEU A 65 -1.06 7.98 -11.09
CA LEU A 65 0.21 8.48 -10.58
C LEU A 65 0.88 7.46 -9.67
N PHE A 66 0.18 7.04 -8.61
CA PHE A 66 0.74 6.15 -7.60
C PHE A 66 1.21 4.82 -8.23
N LYS A 67 0.39 4.23 -9.12
CA LYS A 67 0.76 3.00 -9.82
C LYS A 67 1.95 3.19 -10.76
N ARG A 68 2.05 4.33 -11.44
CA ARG A 68 3.18 4.63 -12.35
C ARG A 68 4.48 4.74 -11.57
N GLU A 69 4.48 5.46 -10.44
CA GLU A 69 5.70 5.72 -9.66
C GLU A 69 6.12 4.51 -8.78
N TRP A 70 5.16 3.78 -8.20
CA TRP A 70 5.45 2.63 -7.32
C TRP A 70 5.37 1.27 -8.02
N GLY A 71 4.94 1.21 -9.29
CA GLY A 71 4.70 -0.03 -10.04
C GLY A 71 3.45 -0.81 -9.62
N ILE A 72 2.86 -0.50 -8.46
CA ILE A 72 1.69 -1.16 -7.89
C ILE A 72 0.65 -0.15 -7.39
N GLY A 73 -0.62 -0.55 -7.39
CA GLY A 73 -1.70 0.29 -6.86
C GLY A 73 -1.66 0.42 -5.34
N PHE A 74 -2.19 1.52 -4.81
CA PHE A 74 -2.11 1.87 -3.38
C PHE A 74 -2.66 0.78 -2.44
N ARG A 75 -3.73 0.07 -2.83
CA ARG A 75 -4.31 -1.00 -1.99
C ARG A 75 -3.34 -2.17 -1.81
N ARG A 76 -2.60 -2.52 -2.86
CA ARG A 76 -1.56 -3.55 -2.80
C ARG A 76 -0.38 -3.06 -1.97
N PHE A 77 0.05 -1.82 -2.19
CA PHE A 77 1.12 -1.20 -1.40
C PHE A 77 0.77 -1.17 0.10
N LEU A 78 -0.45 -0.74 0.46
CA LEU A 78 -0.96 -0.79 1.83
C LEU A 78 -0.93 -2.21 2.40
N GLN A 79 -1.38 -3.21 1.63
CA GLN A 79 -1.33 -4.60 2.06
C GLN A 79 0.12 -5.07 2.31
N GLU A 80 1.07 -4.72 1.45
CA GLU A 80 2.49 -5.07 1.63
C GLU A 80 3.09 -4.40 2.87
N VAL A 81 2.78 -3.13 3.13
CA VAL A 81 3.18 -2.42 4.36
C VAL A 81 2.62 -3.13 5.60
N ARG A 82 1.31 -3.46 5.61
CA ARG A 82 0.68 -4.15 6.75
C ARG A 82 1.27 -5.53 6.99
N LEU A 83 1.56 -6.29 5.93
CA LEU A 83 2.15 -7.62 6.05
C LEU A 83 3.61 -7.57 6.51
N ALA A 84 4.38 -6.58 6.07
CA ALA A 84 5.74 -6.36 6.57
C ALA A 84 5.73 -6.14 8.08
N GLU A 85 4.84 -5.27 8.57
CA GLU A 85 4.68 -5.04 10.01
C GLU A 85 4.15 -6.27 10.75
N ALA A 86 3.20 -6.98 10.16
CA ALA A 86 2.66 -8.20 10.77
C ALA A 86 3.76 -9.26 10.97
N ARG A 87 4.69 -9.41 10.02
CA ARG A 87 5.84 -10.31 10.16
C ARG A 87 6.78 -9.89 11.30
N ARG A 88 6.97 -8.58 11.49
CA ARG A 88 7.75 -8.02 12.60
C ARG A 88 7.10 -8.39 13.94
N LEU A 89 5.84 -8.01 14.13
CA LEU A 89 5.08 -8.27 15.36
C LEU A 89 4.92 -9.77 15.68
N LEU A 90 4.69 -10.61 14.67
CA LEU A 90 4.59 -12.06 14.86
C LEU A 90 5.94 -12.71 15.23
N SER A 91 7.07 -12.03 15.04
CA SER A 91 8.38 -12.52 15.49
C SER A 91 8.64 -12.16 16.97
N GLU A 92 7.89 -11.23 17.53
CA GLU A 92 8.01 -10.82 18.92
C GLU A 92 7.20 -11.75 19.86
N PRO A 93 7.73 -12.10 21.04
CA PRO A 93 6.96 -12.81 22.06
C PRO A 93 5.71 -12.01 22.50
N GLY A 94 4.68 -12.72 22.98
CA GLY A 94 3.49 -12.09 23.59
C GLY A 94 2.38 -11.66 22.63
N HIS A 95 2.63 -11.60 21.32
CA HIS A 95 1.60 -11.21 20.35
C HIS A 95 0.78 -12.41 19.82
N THR A 96 -0.55 -12.34 19.97
CA THR A 96 -1.46 -13.31 19.34
C THR A 96 -1.69 -12.96 17.86
N VAL A 97 -2.12 -13.93 17.04
CA VAL A 97 -2.42 -13.68 15.61
C VAL A 97 -3.52 -12.62 15.47
N GLU A 98 -4.53 -12.69 16.34
CA GLU A 98 -5.65 -11.76 16.36
C GLU A 98 -5.23 -10.34 16.75
N ALA A 99 -4.40 -10.21 17.80
CA ALA A 99 -3.85 -8.92 18.20
C ALA A 99 -3.04 -8.28 17.07
N VAL A 100 -2.20 -9.06 16.37
CA VAL A 100 -1.44 -8.55 15.22
C VAL A 100 -2.35 -8.14 14.07
N ALA A 101 -3.36 -8.95 13.73
CA ALA A 101 -4.30 -8.61 12.66
C ALA A 101 -4.98 -7.26 12.91
N ASN A 102 -5.46 -7.05 14.14
CA ASN A 102 -6.07 -5.78 14.56
C ASN A 102 -5.06 -4.63 14.52
N ALA A 103 -3.86 -4.82 15.08
CA ALA A 103 -2.83 -3.79 15.15
C ALA A 103 -2.36 -3.31 13.76
N VAL A 104 -2.31 -4.21 12.77
CA VAL A 104 -1.93 -3.87 11.39
C VAL A 104 -3.11 -3.48 10.51
N GLY A 105 -4.30 -3.31 11.08
CA GLY A 105 -5.47 -2.73 10.41
C GLY A 105 -6.30 -3.70 9.57
N PHE A 106 -6.25 -4.99 9.89
CA PHE A 106 -7.22 -5.98 9.38
C PHE A 106 -8.37 -6.12 10.37
N GLU A 107 -9.59 -5.84 9.92
CA GLU A 107 -10.82 -5.98 10.73
C GLU A 107 -11.26 -7.44 10.91
N ASP A 108 -10.77 -8.35 10.04
CA ASP A 108 -11.12 -9.77 10.03
C ASP A 108 -9.84 -10.63 10.07
N VAL A 109 -9.67 -11.40 11.15
CA VAL A 109 -8.53 -12.29 11.38
C VAL A 109 -8.47 -13.47 10.39
N HIS A 110 -9.60 -13.95 9.90
CA HIS A 110 -9.66 -15.01 8.89
C HIS A 110 -9.25 -14.47 7.52
N TYR A 111 -9.68 -13.26 7.16
CA TYR A 111 -9.21 -12.58 5.95
C TYR A 111 -7.71 -12.29 6.03
N PHE A 112 -7.22 -11.75 7.16
CA PHE A 112 -5.79 -11.57 7.41
C PHE A 112 -5.03 -12.88 7.21
N THR A 113 -5.48 -13.98 7.83
CA THR A 113 -4.84 -15.30 7.73
C THR A 113 -4.73 -15.78 6.29
N ARG A 114 -5.79 -15.62 5.48
CA ARG A 114 -5.79 -15.99 4.05
C ARG A 114 -4.80 -15.15 3.25
N VAL A 115 -4.79 -13.84 3.46
CA VAL A 115 -3.89 -12.90 2.77
C VAL A 115 -2.44 -13.17 3.16
N PHE A 116 -2.16 -13.29 4.46
CA PHE A 116 -0.83 -13.57 4.98
C PHE A 116 -0.28 -14.88 4.41
N ARG A 117 -1.07 -15.97 4.45
CA ARG A 117 -0.65 -17.26 3.87
C ARG A 117 -0.36 -17.16 2.37
N ARG A 118 -1.20 -16.44 1.61
CA ARG A 118 -1.00 -16.28 0.17
C ARG A 118 0.31 -15.57 -0.16
N VAL A 119 0.67 -14.54 0.60
CA VAL A 119 1.84 -13.70 0.33
C VAL A 119 3.12 -14.26 0.96
N VAL A 120 3.03 -14.78 2.19
CA VAL A 120 4.18 -15.27 2.97
C VAL A 120 4.43 -16.77 2.78
N GLY A 121 3.45 -17.51 2.25
CA GLY A 121 3.53 -18.94 1.97
C GLY A 121 3.04 -19.84 3.11
N VAL A 122 3.01 -19.34 4.35
CA VAL A 122 2.56 -20.09 5.55
C VAL A 122 1.56 -19.30 6.38
N PRO A 123 0.67 -19.96 7.15
CA PRO A 123 -0.24 -19.29 8.07
C PRO A 123 0.50 -18.46 9.14
N PRO A 124 -0.08 -17.34 9.63
CA PRO A 124 0.55 -16.47 10.62
C PRO A 124 0.86 -17.17 11.94
N GLY A 125 0.01 -18.10 12.38
CA GLY A 125 0.25 -18.89 13.59
C GLY A 125 1.45 -19.84 13.46
N GLU A 126 1.66 -20.40 12.26
CA GLU A 126 2.83 -21.23 11.97
C GLU A 126 4.10 -20.38 11.84
N TYR A 127 4.01 -19.24 11.15
CA TYR A 127 5.09 -18.26 11.06
C TYR A 127 5.59 -17.85 12.45
N ARG A 128 4.68 -17.47 13.35
CA ARG A 128 5.00 -17.10 14.74
C ARG A 128 5.74 -18.23 15.47
N ARG A 129 5.24 -19.46 15.41
CA ARG A 129 5.90 -20.62 16.06
C ARG A 129 7.33 -20.81 15.56
N ARG A 130 7.55 -20.73 14.24
CA ARG A 130 8.89 -20.90 13.65
C ARG A 130 9.85 -19.82 14.14
N ARG A 131 9.44 -18.55 14.12
CA ARG A 131 10.28 -17.43 14.58
C ARG A 131 10.61 -17.50 16.06
N GLN A 132 9.67 -17.95 16.89
CA GLN A 132 9.91 -18.14 18.33
C GLN A 132 10.84 -19.33 18.63
N GLN A 133 10.79 -20.40 17.82
CA GLN A 133 11.71 -21.53 17.93
C GLN A 133 13.13 -21.16 17.48
N GLU A 134 13.27 -20.36 16.42
CA GLU A 134 14.56 -19.82 15.97
C GLU A 134 15.21 -18.96 17.06
N ALA A 135 14.45 -18.03 17.66
CA ALA A 135 14.93 -17.19 18.75
C ALA A 135 15.39 -17.97 20.00
N TYR A 136 14.84 -19.17 20.24
CA TYR A 136 15.26 -20.04 21.35
C TYR A 136 16.43 -20.98 20.97
N ARG A 137 16.71 -21.17 19.67
CA ARG A 137 17.83 -21.98 19.20
C ARG A 137 19.17 -21.24 19.19
N GLU A 138 19.16 -19.92 19.40
CA GLU A 138 20.36 -19.11 19.62
C GLU A 138 20.64 -18.88 21.12
N PRO A 139 21.15 -19.89 21.85
CA PRO A 139 22.05 -19.60 22.96
C PRO A 139 23.40 -20.31 22.81
N GLU A 140 24.46 -19.52 23.11
CA GLU A 140 25.86 -19.87 23.40
C GLU A 140 26.86 -19.92 22.21
N GLU A 141 27.54 -18.78 21.97
CA GLU A 141 29.02 -18.74 21.97
C GLU A 141 29.49 -18.22 23.33
#